data_AF-A0A6V7BL40-F1
#
_entry.id   AF-A0A6V7BL40-F1
#
_cell.length_a   1.000
_cell.length_b   1.000
_cell.length_c   1.000
_cell.angle_alpha   90.00
_cell.angle_beta   90.00
_cell.angle_gamma   90.00
#
_symmetry.space_group_name_H-M   'P 1'
#
loop_
_entity.id
_entity.type
_entity.pdbx_description
1 polymer ?
#
loop_
_entity_poly.entity_id
_entity_poly.type
_entity_poly.pdbx_seq_one_letter_code
_entity_poly.pdbx_strand_id
1 'polypeptide(L)'
;MHTASVLTRRVVNLDAEIAYWRDVHAEGHLGGYDFADYARLLKLGYDIYLAYPRATEAQLYRVLQEGFYHYQPMLSVPWDEARWIVRHAWRHMEEAAVRH
;
A
#
# COMPACT_ATOMS: atom_id res chain seq x y z
N MET A 1 -6.41 30.87 11.78
CA MET A 1 -7.10 29.60 12.06
C MET A 1 -7.09 28.80 10.78
N HIS A 2 -6.45 27.63 10.79
CA HIS A 2 -6.08 26.89 9.58
C HIS A 2 -7.29 26.60 8.72
N THR A 3 -7.19 27.01 7.46
CA THR A 3 -8.08 26.65 6.37
C THR A 3 -8.19 25.14 6.35
N ALA A 4 -9.37 24.64 6.70
CA ALA A 4 -9.79 23.30 6.37
C ALA A 4 -9.81 23.23 4.84
N SER A 5 -8.68 22.86 4.25
CA SER A 5 -8.61 22.32 2.92
C SER A 5 -9.42 21.03 2.97
N VAL A 6 -10.72 21.15 2.70
CA VAL A 6 -11.52 20.08 2.11
C VAL A 6 -10.91 19.81 0.74
N LEU A 7 -9.72 19.21 0.76
CA LEU A 7 -9.25 18.39 -0.33
C LEU A 7 -10.24 17.26 -0.32
N THR A 8 -11.12 17.24 -1.33
CA THR A 8 -11.92 16.10 -1.73
C THR A 8 -11.13 14.85 -1.42
N ARG A 9 -11.46 14.26 -0.28
CA ARG A 9 -10.81 13.06 0.20
C ARG A 9 -11.27 12.05 -0.83
N ARG A 10 -10.41 11.75 -1.82
CA ARG A 10 -10.43 10.45 -2.48
C ARG A 10 -10.27 9.49 -1.31
N VAL A 11 -11.40 9.12 -0.69
CA VAL A 11 -11.43 8.11 0.35
C VAL A 11 -11.13 6.86 -0.43
N VAL A 12 -9.84 6.61 -0.65
CA VAL A 12 -9.35 5.28 -0.97
C VAL A 12 -9.97 4.43 0.11
N ASN A 13 -10.92 3.59 -0.29
CA ASN A 13 -11.60 2.72 0.64
C ASN A 13 -10.61 1.61 0.98
N LEU A 14 -9.73 1.91 1.94
CA LEU A 14 -8.69 0.98 2.38
C LEU A 14 -9.31 -0.34 2.84
N ASP A 15 -10.53 -0.32 3.37
CA ASP A 15 -11.24 -1.55 3.74
C ASP A 15 -11.58 -2.39 2.50
N ALA A 16 -12.09 -1.76 1.44
CA ALA A 16 -12.37 -2.43 0.16
C ALA A 16 -11.09 -2.95 -0.51
N GLU A 17 -10.01 -2.17 -0.49
CA GLU A 17 -8.71 -2.59 -1.02
C GLU A 17 -8.15 -3.78 -0.24
N ILE A 18 -8.15 -3.71 1.10
CA ILE A 18 -7.68 -4.80 1.95
C ILE A 18 -8.56 -6.04 1.78
N ALA A 19 -9.88 -5.88 1.62
CA ALA A 19 -10.77 -6.99 1.32
C ALA A 19 -10.46 -7.65 -0.04
N TYR A 20 -10.18 -6.85 -1.07
CA TYR A 20 -9.73 -7.34 -2.37
C TYR A 20 -8.42 -8.14 -2.24
N TRP A 21 -7.41 -7.58 -1.58
CA TRP A 21 -6.14 -8.28 -1.35
C TRP A 21 -6.30 -9.55 -0.50
N ARG A 22 -7.28 -9.57 0.41
CA ARG A 22 -7.62 -10.76 1.20
C ARG A 22 -8.21 -11.86 0.32
N ASP A 23 -9.05 -11.51 -0.64
CA ASP A 23 -9.62 -12.45 -1.61
C ASP A 23 -8.51 -13.03 -2.49
N VAL A 24 -7.65 -12.17 -3.06
CA VAL A 24 -6.47 -12.57 -3.85
C VAL A 24 -5.53 -13.47 -3.03
N HIS A 25 -5.37 -13.23 -1.73
CA HIS A 25 -4.62 -14.10 -0.82
C HIS A 25 -5.30 -15.46 -0.64
N ALA A 26 -6.62 -15.46 -0.42
CA ALA A 26 -7.42 -16.68 -0.25
C ALA A 26 -7.45 -17.55 -1.51
N GLU A 27 -7.36 -16.95 -2.69
CA GLU A 27 -7.19 -17.63 -3.99
C GLU A 27 -5.80 -18.29 -4.14
N GLY A 28 -4.85 -17.99 -3.24
CA GLY A 28 -3.48 -18.50 -3.30
C GLY A 28 -2.60 -17.77 -4.33
N HIS A 29 -3.03 -16.59 -4.78
CA HIS A 29 -2.24 -15.74 -5.69
C HIS A 29 -1.15 -14.94 -4.98
N LEU A 30 -1.18 -14.88 -3.64
CA LEU A 30 -0.14 -14.28 -2.80
C LEU A 30 0.70 -15.36 -2.13
N GLY A 31 1.91 -14.98 -1.70
CA GLY A 31 2.86 -15.90 -1.08
C GLY A 31 2.34 -16.56 0.21
N GLY A 32 3.12 -17.50 0.74
CA GLY A 32 2.72 -18.35 1.87
C GLY A 32 2.72 -17.69 3.25
N TYR A 33 2.83 -16.36 3.33
CA TYR A 33 2.82 -15.64 4.60
C TYR A 33 1.40 -15.31 5.07
N ASP A 34 1.28 -14.95 6.35
CA ASP A 34 -0.01 -14.57 6.92
C ASP A 34 -0.51 -13.27 6.28
N PHE A 35 -1.82 -13.19 6.07
CA PHE A 35 -2.43 -11.98 5.53
C PHE A 35 -2.20 -10.76 6.43
N ALA A 36 -2.00 -10.94 7.75
CA ALA A 36 -1.67 -9.84 8.64
C ALA A 36 -0.35 -9.14 8.28
N ASP A 37 0.66 -9.89 7.82
CA ASP A 37 1.93 -9.32 7.36
C ASP A 37 1.73 -8.53 6.06
N TYR A 38 1.00 -9.11 5.10
CA TYR A 38 0.65 -8.42 3.86
C TYR A 38 -0.23 -7.18 4.10
N ALA A 39 -1.20 -7.25 4.99
CA ALA A 39 -2.07 -6.13 5.35
C ALA A 39 -1.27 -4.97 5.97
N ARG A 40 -0.24 -5.26 6.78
CA ARG A 40 0.68 -4.22 7.29
C ARG A 40 1.47 -3.56 6.18
N LEU A 41 2.00 -4.34 5.23
CA LEU A 41 2.73 -3.83 4.06
C LEU A 41 1.85 -2.98 3.15
N LEU A 42 0.65 -3.46 2.85
CA LEU A 42 -0.35 -2.75 2.07
C LEU A 42 -0.71 -1.43 2.74
N LYS A 43 -1.05 -1.44 4.03
CA LYS A 43 -1.34 -0.22 4.80
C LYS A 43 -0.17 0.77 4.78
N LEU A 44 1.06 0.29 4.94
CA LEU A 44 2.25 1.13 4.85
C LEU A 44 2.41 1.75 3.46
N GLY A 45 2.26 0.94 2.40
CA GLY A 45 2.30 1.41 1.02
C GLY A 45 1.22 2.45 0.71
N TYR A 46 0.01 2.24 1.23
CA TYR A 46 -1.10 3.19 1.09
C TYR A 46 -0.86 4.48 1.86
N ASP A 47 -0.36 4.41 3.10
CA ASP A 47 -0.02 5.58 3.90
C ASP A 47 1.02 6.45 3.19
N ILE A 48 2.08 5.84 2.66
CA ILE A 48 3.13 6.54 1.89
C ILE A 48 2.55 7.18 0.63
N TYR A 49 1.71 6.46 -0.12
CA TYR A 49 1.09 6.99 -1.34
C TYR A 49 0.17 8.19 -1.03
N LEU A 50 -0.61 8.12 0.04
CA LEU A 50 -1.50 9.20 0.50
C LEU A 50 -0.73 10.39 1.08
N ALA A 51 0.38 10.14 1.78
CA ALA A 51 1.26 11.17 2.33
C ALA A 51 2.00 11.95 1.22
N TYR A 52 2.34 11.27 0.12
CA TYR A 52 3.12 11.84 -0.97
C TYR A 52 2.44 11.71 -2.35
N PRO A 53 1.28 12.35 -2.58
CA PRO A 53 0.50 12.21 -3.82
C PRO A 53 1.18 12.80 -5.07
N ARG A 54 2.28 13.55 -4.90
CA ARG A 54 3.08 14.13 -5.99
C ARG A 54 4.48 13.51 -6.09
N ALA A 55 4.80 12.54 -5.24
CA ALA A 55 6.09 11.86 -5.32
C ALA A 55 6.13 10.93 -6.52
N THR A 56 7.33 10.77 -7.08
CA THR A 56 7.56 9.78 -8.13
C THR A 56 7.64 8.37 -7.53
N GLU A 57 7.40 7.34 -8.34
CA GLU A 57 7.50 5.94 -7.93
C GLU A 57 8.84 5.66 -7.20
N ALA A 58 9.95 6.21 -7.71
CA ALA A 58 11.27 6.10 -7.09
C ALA A 58 11.37 6.73 -5.68
N GLN A 59 10.69 7.85 -5.44
CA GLN A 59 10.64 8.47 -4.10
C GLN A 59 9.77 7.64 -3.16
N LEU A 60 8.61 7.18 -3.62
CA LEU A 60 7.73 6.31 -2.84
C LEU A 60 8.44 5.01 -2.45
N TYR A 61 9.19 4.40 -3.36
CA TYR A 61 10.00 3.21 -3.06
C TYR A 61 11.09 3.47 -2.03
N ARG A 62 11.76 4.63 -2.07
CA ARG A 62 12.76 4.96 -1.05
C ARG A 62 12.14 5.03 0.34
N VAL A 63 11.03 5.75 0.48
CA VAL A 63 10.30 5.84 1.76
C VAL A 63 9.77 4.48 2.21
N LEU A 64 9.23 3.68 1.27
CA LEU A 64 8.75 2.33 1.53
C LEU A 64 9.89 1.43 2.01
N GLN A 65 11.05 1.50 1.37
CA GLN A 65 12.22 0.72 1.73
C GLN A 65 12.72 1.08 3.13
N GLU A 66 12.83 2.38 3.43
CA GLU A 66 13.22 2.85 4.77
C GLU A 66 12.21 2.39 5.85
N GLY A 67 10.91 2.52 5.57
CA GLY A 67 9.86 2.03 6.46
C GLY A 67 9.92 0.51 6.64
N PHE A 68 10.10 -0.24 5.56
CA PHE A 68 10.22 -1.69 5.59
C PHE A 68 11.42 -2.15 6.43
N TYR A 69 12.59 -1.54 6.27
CA TYR A 69 13.76 -1.87 7.09
C TYR A 69 13.55 -1.54 8.57
N HIS A 70 12.78 -0.49 8.88
CA HIS A 70 12.42 -0.18 10.25
C HIS A 70 11.50 -1.25 10.88
N TYR A 71 10.57 -1.81 10.10
CA TYR A 71 9.66 -2.87 10.53
C TYR A 71 10.18 -4.30 10.28
N GLN A 72 11.36 -4.45 9.67
CA GLN A 72 11.96 -5.74 9.30
C GLN A 72 12.05 -6.76 10.45
N PRO A 73 12.38 -6.40 11.71
CA PRO A 73 12.39 -7.39 12.79
C PRO A 73 11.00 -7.95 13.14
N MET A 74 9.92 -7.33 12.63
CA MET A 74 8.53 -7.73 12.88
C MET A 74 7.85 -8.33 11.63
N LEU A 75 8.50 -8.31 10.47
CA LEU A 75 7.95 -8.77 9.19
C LEU A 75 8.70 -10.01 8.72
N SER A 76 7.94 -11.08 8.45
CA SER A 76 8.52 -12.33 7.92
C SER A 76 8.66 -12.32 6.39
N VAL A 77 7.99 -11.38 5.71
CA VAL A 77 7.94 -11.26 4.26
C VAL A 77 9.23 -10.64 3.74
N PRO A 78 9.88 -11.18 2.69
CA PRO A 78 11.09 -10.60 2.11
C PRO A 78 10.79 -9.30 1.34
N TRP A 79 11.78 -8.42 1.24
CA TRP A 79 11.66 -7.15 0.50
C TRP A 79 11.20 -7.32 -0.95
N ASP A 80 11.63 -8.39 -1.64
CA ASP A 80 11.26 -8.67 -3.03
C ASP A 80 9.73 -8.87 -3.19
N GLU A 81 9.11 -9.54 -2.22
CA GLU A 81 7.67 -9.78 -2.22
C GLU A 81 6.91 -8.55 -1.72
N ALA A 82 7.45 -7.87 -0.71
CA ALA A 82 6.89 -6.62 -0.19
C ALA A 82 6.85 -5.50 -1.25
N ARG A 83 7.92 -5.32 -2.04
CA ARG A 83 7.92 -4.33 -3.13
C ARG A 83 6.93 -4.72 -4.22
N TRP A 84 6.79 -6.02 -4.51
CA TRP A 84 5.89 -6.50 -5.56
C TRP A 84 4.43 -6.24 -5.19
N ILE A 85 4.01 -6.62 -3.98
CA ILE A 85 2.62 -6.43 -3.53
C ILE A 85 2.26 -4.96 -3.41
N VAL A 86 3.15 -4.12 -2.87
CA VAL A 86 2.90 -2.68 -2.72
C VAL A 86 2.84 -1.98 -4.07
N ARG A 87 3.70 -2.35 -5.02
CA ARG A 87 3.62 -1.84 -6.40
C ARG A 87 2.29 -2.18 -7.05
N HIS A 88 1.84 -3.41 -6.89
CA HIS A 88 0.56 -3.86 -7.44
C HIS A 88 -0.61 -3.09 -6.80
N ALA A 89 -0.56 -2.83 -5.50
CA ALA A 89 -1.52 -1.98 -4.80
C ALA A 89 -1.54 -0.54 -5.33
N TRP A 90 -0.39 0.07 -5.57
CA TRP A 90 -0.32 1.42 -6.16
C TRP A 90 -0.90 1.45 -7.57
N ARG A 91 -0.55 0.48 -8.43
CA ARG A 91 -1.10 0.39 -9.78
C ARG A 91 -2.62 0.20 -9.76
N HIS A 92 -3.14 -0.67 -8.89
CA HIS A 92 -4.57 -0.87 -8.72
C HIS A 92 -5.28 0.44 -8.33
N MET A 93 -4.69 1.22 -7.42
CA MET A 93 -5.22 2.54 -7.06
C MET A 93 -5.14 3.56 -8.19
N GLU A 94 -4.06 3.58 -8.96
CA GLU A 94 -3.94 4.47 -10.11
C GLU A 94 -5.00 4.13 -11.17
N GLU A 95 -5.21 2.85 -11.47
CA GLU A 95 -6.27 2.39 -12.37
C GLU A 95 -7.66 2.74 -11.85
N ALA A 96 -7.92 2.55 -10.56
CA ALA A 96 -9.17 2.94 -9.92
C ALA A 96 -9.38 4.45 -9.94
N ALA A 97 -8.31 5.24 -9.80
CA ALA A 97 -8.36 6.70 -9.80
C ALA A 97 -8.51 7.31 -11.21
N VAL A 98 -8.09 6.60 -12.26
CA VAL A 98 -8.25 7.02 -13.67
C VAL A 98 -9.65 6.71 -14.21
N ARG A 99 -10.33 5.70 -13.65
CA ARG A 99 -11.70 5.32 -14.06
C ARG A 99 -12.82 6.18 -13.45
N HIS A 100 -12.49 7.18 -12.63
CA HIS A 100 -13.41 8.11 -11.97
C HIS A 100 -13.21 9.55 -12.46
#